data_AF-A0AAX6ES88-F1
#
_entry.id   AF-A0AAX6ES88-F1
#
_cell.length_a   1.000
_cell.length_b   1.000
_cell.length_c   1.000
_cell.angle_alpha   90.00
_cell.angle_beta   90.00
_cell.angle_gamma   90.00
#
_symmetry.space_group_name_H-M   'P 1'
#
loop_
_entity.id
_entity.type
_entity.pdbx_description
1 polymer ?
#
loop_
_entity_poly.entity_id
_entity_poly.type
_entity_poly.pdbx_seq_one_letter_code
_entity_poly.pdbx_strand_id
1 'polypeptide(L)'
;MKLSQLEQDLRARSQGLFLGGGSAGGNISSGAAMFDMEYVRWLEDNYKHMVELRGGLQAHLPDSDLRVILDDCLAHYDEIFRLKGIAAKSDVFHLVTGMWTTPAERCFLWMGGFRPSELLKILMPQLDTLTEHN
;
A
#
# COMPACT_ATOMS: atom_id res chain seq x y z
N MET A 1 16.62 -12.71 14.60
CA MET A 1 17.85 -11.91 14.38
C MET A 1 18.26 -11.77 12.91
N LYS A 2 18.09 -12.78 12.04
CA LYS A 2 18.44 -12.63 10.61
C LYS A 2 17.49 -11.73 9.81
N LEU A 3 16.18 -11.75 10.13
CA LEU A 3 15.17 -10.94 9.43
C LEU A 3 15.34 -9.44 9.69
N SER A 4 15.53 -9.05 10.96
CA SER A 4 15.76 -7.65 11.37
C SER A 4 17.02 -7.05 10.75
N GLN A 5 18.08 -7.85 10.58
CA GLN A 5 19.32 -7.44 9.92
C GLN A 5 19.10 -7.23 8.42
N LEU A 6 18.35 -8.13 7.78
CA LEU A 6 18.00 -8.05 6.35
C LEU A 6 17.10 -6.85 6.07
N GLU A 7 16.12 -6.57 6.94
CA GLU A 7 15.28 -5.38 6.86
C GLU A 7 16.10 -4.10 6.97
N GLN A 8 17.03 -4.02 7.93
CA GLN A 8 17.94 -2.87 8.06
C GLN A 8 18.82 -2.68 6.82
N ASP A 9 19.37 -3.77 6.26
CA ASP A 9 20.20 -3.73 5.06
C ASP A 9 19.40 -3.28 3.82
N LEU A 10 18.19 -3.81 3.64
CA LEU A 10 17.28 -3.39 2.56
C LEU A 10 16.88 -1.92 2.71
N ARG A 11 16.61 -1.45 3.94
CA ARG A 11 16.29 -0.05 4.22
C ARG A 11 17.48 0.86 3.88
N ALA A 12 18.69 0.50 4.31
CA ALA A 12 19.91 1.26 4.01
C ALA A 12 20.19 1.35 2.50
N ARG A 13 19.99 0.25 1.77
CA ARG A 13 20.16 0.21 0.31
C ARG A 13 19.09 1.00 -0.44
N SER A 14 17.85 1.01 0.05
CA SER A 14 16.78 1.85 -0.50
C SER A 14 17.08 3.36 -0.33
N GLN A 15 17.67 3.75 0.81
CA GLN A 15 18.10 5.13 1.05
C GLN A 15 19.30 5.52 0.17
N GLY A 16 20.23 4.59 -0.10
CA GLY A 16 21.33 4.81 -1.05
C GLY A 16 20.89 4.95 -2.51
N LEU A 17 19.81 4.28 -2.90
CA LEU A 17 19.20 4.39 -4.24
C LEU A 17 18.45 5.72 -4.44
N PHE A 18 18.06 6.39 -3.36
CA PHE A 18 17.45 7.73 -3.38
C PHE A 18 18.48 8.84 -3.69
N LEU A 19 19.78 8.57 -3.50
CA LEU A 19 20.88 9.53 -3.73
C LEU A 19 21.78 9.15 -4.92
N GLY A 20 21.80 7.89 -5.35
CA GLY A 20 22.57 7.41 -6.49
C GLY A 20 21.67 6.94 -7.62
N GLY A 21 21.42 7.81 -8.60
CA GLY A 21 20.61 7.50 -9.78
C GLY A 21 21.05 6.20 -10.47
N GLY A 22 20.17 5.21 -10.46
CA GLY A 22 20.36 3.90 -11.07
C GLY A 22 19.04 3.33 -11.59
N SER A 23 18.53 3.96 -12.65
CA SER A 23 17.54 3.51 -13.63
C SER A 23 16.48 2.46 -13.20
N ALA A 24 15.40 2.95 -12.61
CA ALA A 24 14.03 2.55 -12.98
C ALA A 24 13.12 3.79 -13.18
N GLY A 25 13.75 4.94 -13.48
CA GLY A 25 13.07 6.21 -13.78
C GLY A 25 12.46 6.19 -15.16
N GLY A 26 11.47 5.31 -15.38
CA GLY A 26 10.36 5.69 -16.25
C GLY A 26 9.77 6.98 -15.70
N ASN A 27 9.27 7.85 -16.57
CA ASN A 27 8.69 9.14 -16.23
C ASN A 27 7.59 8.94 -15.15
N ILE A 28 7.94 8.99 -13.86
CA ILE A 28 7.02 8.72 -12.76
C ILE A 28 5.92 9.75 -12.87
N SER A 29 4.68 9.29 -13.04
CA SER A 29 3.55 10.20 -13.10
C SER A 29 3.47 11.00 -11.80
N SER A 30 3.08 12.26 -11.87
CA SER A 30 2.96 13.10 -10.66
C SER A 30 2.07 12.45 -9.59
N GLY A 31 1.04 11.69 -10.00
CA GLY A 31 0.19 10.91 -9.10
C GLY A 31 0.91 9.73 -8.43
N ALA A 32 1.82 9.05 -9.14
CA ALA A 32 2.64 7.98 -8.57
C ALA A 32 3.64 8.50 -7.53
N ALA A 33 4.31 9.62 -7.80
CA ALA A 33 5.21 10.25 -6.82
C ALA A 33 4.47 10.75 -5.57
N MET A 34 3.28 11.34 -5.76
CA MET A 34 2.44 11.78 -4.65
C MET A 34 1.97 10.60 -3.80
N PHE A 35 1.57 9.50 -4.45
CA PHE A 35 1.18 8.28 -3.75
C PHE A 35 2.32 7.72 -2.88
N ASP A 36 3.55 7.68 -3.39
CA ASP A 36 4.71 7.20 -2.62
C ASP A 36 4.91 8.01 -1.33
N MET A 37 4.79 9.33 -1.43
CA MET A 37 4.94 10.23 -0.27
C MET A 37 3.81 10.04 0.75
N GLU A 38 2.56 10.00 0.30
CA GLU A 38 1.39 9.82 1.19
C GLU A 38 1.34 8.40 1.80
N TYR A 39 1.83 7.39 1.08
CA TYR A 39 1.94 6.03 1.59
C TYR A 39 2.86 5.94 2.82
N VAL A 40 4.00 6.63 2.80
CA VAL A 40 4.93 6.66 3.94
C VAL A 40 4.26 7.28 5.16
N ARG A 41 3.54 8.39 4.99
CA ARG A 41 2.79 9.04 6.08
C ARG A 41 1.70 8.12 6.61
N TRP A 42 0.96 7.48 5.71
CA TRP A 42 -0.08 6.52 6.07
C TRP A 42 0.47 5.35 6.89
N LEU A 43 1.68 4.85 6.59
CA LEU A 43 2.33 3.78 7.36
C LEU A 43 2.65 4.22 8.80
N GLU A 44 3.13 5.44 8.99
CA GLU A 44 3.42 5.99 10.32
C GLU A 44 2.14 6.07 11.17
N ASP A 45 1.04 6.54 10.57
CA ASP A 45 -0.25 6.62 11.24
C ASP A 45 -0.86 5.24 11.45
N ASN A 46 -0.69 4.30 10.52
CA ASN A 46 -1.13 2.91 10.69
C ASN A 46 -0.42 2.25 11.88
N TYR A 47 0.87 2.52 12.07
CA TYR A 47 1.59 2.03 13.25
C TYR A 47 0.97 2.56 14.55
N LYS A 48 0.56 3.83 14.61
CA LYS A 48 -0.10 4.42 15.79
C LYS A 48 -1.45 3.74 16.07
N HIS A 49 -2.31 3.61 15.06
CA HIS A 49 -3.59 2.91 15.19
C HIS A 49 -3.40 1.46 15.69
N MET A 50 -2.42 0.73 15.15
CA MET A 50 -2.14 -0.65 15.60
C MET A 50 -1.60 -0.73 17.03
N VAL A 51 -0.82 0.26 17.47
CA VAL A 51 -0.35 0.37 18.85
C VAL A 51 -1.52 0.65 19.79
N GLU A 52 -2.41 1.57 19.41
CA GLU A 52 -3.61 1.91 20.18
C GLU A 52 -4.57 0.73 20.30
N LEU A 53 -4.89 0.07 19.19
CA LEU A 53 -5.74 -1.13 19.19
C LEU A 53 -5.16 -2.24 20.09
N ARG A 54 -3.85 -2.49 20.00
CA ARG A 54 -3.17 -3.45 20.88
C ARG A 54 -3.23 -3.01 22.35
N GLY A 55 -3.06 -1.71 22.61
CA GLY A 55 -3.16 -1.14 23.95
C GLY A 55 -4.57 -1.33 24.54
N GLY A 56 -5.61 -1.04 23.76
CA GLY A 56 -7.00 -1.23 24.16
C GLY A 56 -7.33 -2.70 24.48
N LEU A 57 -6.83 -3.63 23.66
CA LEU A 57 -6.98 -5.06 23.92
C LEU A 57 -6.25 -5.51 25.20
N GLN A 58 -5.02 -5.03 25.42
CA GLN A 58 -4.24 -5.36 26.61
C GLN A 58 -4.83 -4.77 27.90
N ALA A 59 -5.45 -3.59 27.80
CA ALA A 59 -6.13 -2.94 28.91
C ALA A 59 -7.52 -3.54 29.22
N HIS A 60 -7.97 -4.52 28.43
CA HIS A 60 -9.32 -5.10 28.52
C HIS A 60 -10.41 -4.03 28.49
N LEU A 61 -10.29 -3.07 27.56
CA LEU A 61 -11.30 -2.05 27.36
C LEU A 61 -12.68 -2.70 27.06
N PRO A 62 -13.77 -2.06 27.48
CA PRO A 62 -15.11 -2.54 27.13
C PRO A 62 -15.32 -2.49 25.62
N ASP A 63 -16.17 -3.38 25.10
CA ASP A 63 -16.42 -3.54 23.66
C ASP A 63 -16.86 -2.23 22.98
N SER A 64 -17.53 -1.32 23.70
CA SER A 64 -17.92 0.00 23.18
C SER A 64 -16.71 0.83 22.79
N ASP A 65 -15.69 0.85 23.63
CA ASP A 65 -14.50 1.69 23.46
C ASP A 65 -13.57 1.05 22.44
N LEU A 66 -13.47 -0.29 22.47
CA LEU A 66 -12.72 -1.03 21.46
C LEU A 66 -13.33 -0.87 20.06
N ARG A 67 -14.67 -0.77 19.95
CA ARG A 67 -15.35 -0.51 18.69
C ARG A 67 -14.97 0.85 18.11
N VAL A 68 -14.89 1.89 18.94
CA VAL A 68 -14.45 3.22 18.48
C VAL A 68 -13.04 3.15 17.88
N ILE A 69 -12.10 2.51 18.59
CA ILE A 69 -10.72 2.34 18.08
C ILE A 69 -10.71 1.53 16.77
N LEU A 70 -11.56 0.49 16.67
CA LEU A 70 -11.67 -0.31 15.45
C LEU A 70 -12.25 0.50 14.29
N ASP A 71 -13.28 1.29 14.53
CA ASP A 71 -13.90 2.14 13.52
C ASP A 71 -12.89 3.17 12.98
N ASP A 72 -12.06 3.76 13.85
CA ASP A 72 -10.96 4.65 13.46
C ASP A 72 -9.90 3.90 12.63
N CYS A 73 -9.53 2.67 13.02
CA CYS A 73 -8.63 1.84 12.23
C CYS A 73 -9.21 1.58 10.83
N LEU A 74 -10.50 1.22 10.74
CA LEU A 74 -11.16 0.93 9.46
C LEU A 74 -11.21 2.16 8.56
N ALA A 75 -11.55 3.32 9.11
CA ALA A 75 -11.52 4.59 8.38
C ALA A 75 -10.10 4.92 7.88
N HIS A 76 -9.06 4.62 8.66
CA HIS A 76 -7.67 4.75 8.22
C HIS A 76 -7.34 3.81 7.05
N TYR A 77 -7.88 2.58 7.02
CA TYR A 77 -7.72 1.68 5.88
C TYR A 77 -8.47 2.15 4.63
N ASP A 78 -9.64 2.76 4.77
CA ASP A 78 -10.35 3.35 3.63
C ASP A 78 -9.49 4.40 2.90
N GLU A 79 -8.71 5.17 3.66
CA GLU A 79 -7.80 6.17 3.10
C GLU A 79 -6.70 5.54 2.22
N ILE A 80 -6.12 4.40 2.61
CA ILE A 80 -5.11 3.76 1.75
C ILE A 80 -5.72 3.19 0.47
N PHE A 81 -6.95 2.69 0.53
CA PHE A 81 -7.65 2.26 -0.69
C PHE A 81 -7.97 3.44 -1.60
N ARG A 82 -8.35 4.60 -1.03
CA ARG A 82 -8.54 5.85 -1.79
C ARG A 82 -7.25 6.31 -2.48
N LEU A 83 -6.13 6.32 -1.76
CA LEU A 83 -4.81 6.67 -2.29
C LEU A 83 -4.38 5.71 -3.41
N LYS A 84 -4.56 4.40 -3.21
CA LYS A 84 -4.32 3.39 -4.26
C LYS A 84 -5.22 3.62 -5.47
N GLY A 85 -6.48 3.99 -5.28
CA GLY A 85 -7.39 4.33 -6.36
C GLY A 85 -6.92 5.53 -7.20
N ILE A 86 -6.35 6.55 -6.56
CA ILE A 86 -5.75 7.70 -7.27
C ILE A 86 -4.51 7.27 -8.05
N ALA A 87 -3.62 6.50 -7.43
CA ALA A 87 -2.44 5.96 -8.09
C ALA A 87 -2.83 5.08 -9.30
N ALA A 88 -3.82 4.20 -9.17
CA ALA A 88 -4.31 3.35 -10.25
C ALA A 88 -4.79 4.15 -11.48
N LYS A 89 -5.47 5.27 -11.24
CA LYS A 89 -5.95 6.16 -12.32
C LYS A 89 -4.81 6.87 -13.05
N SER A 90 -3.68 7.10 -12.37
CA SER A 90 -2.51 7.78 -12.91
C SER A 90 -1.52 6.80 -13.58
N ASP A 91 -1.23 5.71 -12.88
CA ASP A 91 -0.31 4.64 -13.28
C ASP A 91 -0.62 3.36 -12.49
N VAL A 92 -1.38 2.45 -13.09
CA VAL A 92 -1.74 1.17 -12.47
C VAL A 92 -0.53 0.24 -12.27
N PHE A 93 0.52 0.36 -13.08
CA PHE A 93 1.71 -0.47 -12.93
C PHE A 93 2.51 -0.08 -11.70
N HIS A 94 2.50 1.21 -11.33
CA HIS A 94 3.13 1.70 -10.11
C HIS A 94 2.62 0.99 -8.84
N LEU A 95 1.35 0.57 -8.81
CA LEU A 95 0.81 -0.21 -7.68
C LEU A 95 1.40 -1.62 -7.57
N VAL A 96 1.98 -2.18 -8.63
CA VAL A 96 2.52 -3.55 -8.62
C VAL A 96 4.04 -3.54 -8.55
N THR A 97 4.68 -2.63 -9.28
CA THR A 97 6.14 -2.58 -9.45
C THR A 97 6.79 -1.39 -8.75
N GLY A 98 6.00 -0.45 -8.23
CA GLY A 98 6.50 0.77 -7.61
C GLY A 98 7.30 0.52 -6.33
N MET A 99 8.05 1.55 -5.95
CA MET A 99 9.00 1.50 -4.83
C MET A 99 8.33 1.76 -3.46
N TRP A 100 7.02 2.02 -3.44
CA TRP A 100 6.24 2.22 -2.22
C TRP A 100 6.26 1.02 -1.26
N THR A 101 6.52 -0.20 -1.76
CA THR A 101 6.72 -1.41 -0.95
C THR A 101 8.16 -1.88 -0.96
N THR A 102 8.59 -2.56 0.09
CA THR A 102 9.87 -3.26 0.14
C THR A 102 9.90 -4.43 -0.85
N PRO A 103 11.10 -4.89 -1.28
CA PRO A 103 11.22 -6.08 -2.12
C PRO A 103 10.55 -7.33 -1.51
N ALA A 104 10.60 -7.48 -0.19
CA ALA A 104 9.97 -8.60 0.50
C ALA A 104 8.43 -8.53 0.41
N GLU A 105 7.84 -7.36 0.73
CA GLU A 105 6.40 -7.13 0.61
C GLU A 105 5.90 -7.35 -0.82
N ARG A 106 6.65 -6.87 -1.82
CA ARG A 106 6.34 -7.15 -3.23
C ARG A 106 6.32 -8.64 -3.52
N CYS A 107 7.33 -9.39 -3.07
CA CYS A 107 7.33 -10.85 -3.21
C CYS A 107 6.08 -11.49 -2.59
N PHE A 108 5.62 -11.02 -1.43
CA PHE A 108 4.38 -11.53 -0.82
C PHE A 108 3.11 -11.18 -1.60
N LEU A 109 3.04 -10.00 -2.24
CA LEU A 109 1.94 -9.68 -3.15
C LEU A 109 1.86 -10.66 -4.33
N TRP A 110 3.02 -11.03 -4.89
CA TRP A 110 3.11 -12.03 -5.96
C TRP A 110 2.82 -13.46 -5.49
N MET A 111 3.41 -13.87 -4.36
CA MET A 111 3.24 -15.22 -3.80
C MET A 111 1.85 -15.44 -3.19
N GLY A 112 1.18 -14.39 -2.73
CA GLY A 112 -0.17 -14.42 -2.18
C GLY A 112 -1.26 -14.80 -3.18
N GLY A 113 -0.90 -15.14 -4.42
CA GLY A 113 -1.81 -15.67 -5.42
C GLY A 113 -2.62 -14.62 -6.15
N PHE A 114 -2.32 -13.32 -6.00
CA PHE A 114 -2.94 -12.28 -6.80
C PHE A 114 -2.59 -12.51 -8.28
N ARG A 115 -3.62 -12.75 -9.11
CA ARG A 115 -3.49 -12.96 -10.56
C ARG A 115 -4.15 -11.79 -11.28
N PRO A 116 -3.39 -10.75 -11.68
CA PRO A 116 -3.94 -9.60 -12.41
C PRO A 116 -4.77 -10.01 -13.63
N SER A 117 -4.38 -11.09 -14.31
CA SER A 117 -5.10 -11.64 -15.46
C SER A 117 -6.51 -12.13 -15.13
N GLU A 118 -6.75 -12.74 -13.96
CA GLU A 118 -8.09 -13.18 -13.54
C GLU A 118 -8.98 -11.99 -13.20
N LEU A 119 -8.41 -10.94 -12.61
CA LEU A 119 -9.13 -9.70 -12.36
C LEU A 119 -9.56 -9.02 -13.67
N LEU A 120 -8.67 -8.96 -14.68
CA LEU A 120 -9.02 -8.41 -16.00
C LEU A 120 -10.13 -9.20 -16.69
N LYS A 121 -10.16 -10.53 -16.56
CA LYS A 121 -11.25 -11.35 -17.10
C LYS A 121 -12.61 -10.99 -16.52
N ILE A 122 -12.66 -10.61 -15.24
CA ILE A 122 -13.89 -10.17 -14.57
C ILE A 122 -14.27 -8.74 -14.98
N LEU A 123 -13.28 -7.85 -15.14
CA LEU A 123 -13.51 -6.42 -15.41
C LEU A 123 -13.76 -6.08 -16.88
N MET A 124 -13.19 -6.84 -17.83
CA MET A 124 -13.32 -6.58 -19.27
C MET A 124 -14.79 -6.44 -19.73
N PRO A 125 -15.71 -7.36 -19.36
CA PRO A 125 -17.12 -7.23 -19.74
C PRO A 125 -17.76 -5.92 -19.25
N GLN A 126 -17.38 -5.43 -18.06
CA GLN A 126 -17.91 -4.19 -17.51
C GLN A 126 -17.37 -2.95 -18.24
N LEU A 127 -16.10 -2.98 -18.65
CA LEU A 127 -15.48 -1.90 -19.42
C LEU A 127 -16.11 -1.81 -20.83
N ASP A 128 -16.32 -2.94 -21.50
CA ASP A 128 -16.98 -2.97 -22.81
C ASP A 128 -18.38 -2.32 -22.74
N THR A 129 -19.14 -2.67 -21.69
CA THR A 129 -20.48 -2.10 -21.46
C THR A 129 -20.44 -0.57 -21.26
N LEU A 130 -19.41 -0.05 -20.60
CA LEU A 130 -19.24 1.40 -20.38
C LEU A 130 -18.77 2.14 -21.64
N THR A 131 -18.13 1.43 -22.57
CA THR A 131 -17.61 2.01 -23.81
C THR A 131 -18.67 2.10 -24.89
N GLU A 132 -19.67 1.20 -24.90
CA GLU A 132 -20.79 1.24 -25.84
C GLU A 132 -21.87 2.29 -25.52
N HIS A 133 -21.80 2.94 -24.36
CA HIS A 133 -22.74 4.00 -23.95
C HIS A 133 -22.17 5.42 -24.10
N ASN A 134 -21.12 5.61 -24.91
CA ASN A 134 -20.63 6.90 -25.39
C ASN A 134 -20.67 6.96 -26.92
#